data_AF-B4D4Y9-F1
#
_entry.id   AF-B4D4Y9-F1
#
_cell.length_a   1.000
_cell.length_b   1.000
_cell.length_c   1.000
_cell.angle_alpha   90.00
_cell.angle_beta   90.00
_cell.angle_gamma   90.00
#
_symmetry.space_group_name_H-M   'P 1'
#
loop_
_entity.id
_entity.type
_entity.pdbx_description
1 polymer ?
#
loop_
_entity_poly.entity_id
_entity_poly.type
_entity_poly.pdbx_seq_one_letter_code
_entity_poly.pdbx_strand_id
1 'polypeptide(L)'
;MKSFYKIPADIYERVHEGVLAIVNASQAGDDVLSASHYGQLREFCEQQTAAGRGSGFMWEALADVTDDSIERLACYERSLALAQHNSEPTHTVLLAIGQHHAEAGDWLHAEPLLIAARQQAIAFGDVDTEGEAASLLLQVPTNDA
;
A
#
# COMPACT_ATOMS: atom_id res chain seq x y z
N MET A 1 11.38 21.84 9.60
CA MET A 1 10.87 21.18 8.38
C MET A 1 11.46 19.78 8.36
N LYS A 2 10.67 18.73 8.61
CA LYS A 2 11.19 17.35 8.53
C LYS A 2 11.49 17.08 7.06
N SER A 3 12.74 16.71 6.75
CA SER A 3 13.10 16.25 5.42
C SER A 3 12.44 14.89 5.23
N PHE A 4 11.45 14.81 4.34
CA PHE A 4 10.85 13.54 3.97
C PHE A 4 11.85 12.73 3.14
N TYR A 5 11.80 11.41 3.29
CA TYR A 5 12.48 10.51 2.39
C TYR A 5 12.01 10.80 0.96
N LYS A 6 12.96 11.00 0.04
CA LYS A 6 12.68 11.22 -1.37
C LYS A 6 12.92 9.91 -2.10
N ILE A 7 11.86 9.36 -2.67
CA ILE A 7 11.95 8.17 -3.52
C ILE A 7 12.91 8.48 -4.68
N PRO A 8 13.93 7.65 -4.93
CA PRO A 8 14.81 7.81 -6.10
C PRO A 8 13.99 7.80 -7.40
N ALA A 9 14.29 8.73 -8.31
CA ALA A 9 13.51 8.90 -9.53
C ALA A 9 13.48 7.62 -10.40
N ASP A 10 14.61 6.93 -10.49
CA ASP A 10 14.72 5.66 -11.22
C ASP A 10 13.84 4.55 -10.62
N ILE A 11 13.66 4.53 -9.29
CA ILE A 11 12.76 3.61 -8.62
C ILE A 11 11.31 4.00 -8.88
N TYR A 12 10.98 5.28 -8.74
CA TYR A 12 9.63 5.78 -8.98
C TYR A 12 9.16 5.46 -10.42
N GLU A 13 9.97 5.82 -11.41
CA GLU A 13 9.68 5.56 -12.83
C GLU A 13 9.50 4.07 -13.09
N ARG A 14 10.41 3.23 -12.58
CA ARG A 14 10.34 1.78 -12.83
C ARG A 14 9.13 1.11 -12.19
N VAL A 15 8.75 1.52 -10.98
CA VAL A 15 7.55 1.02 -10.31
C VAL A 15 6.30 1.47 -11.05
N HIS A 16 6.24 2.75 -11.42
CA HIS A 16 5.10 3.31 -12.16
C HIS A 16 4.88 2.60 -13.50
N GLU A 17 5.94 2.40 -14.28
CA GLU A 17 5.88 1.64 -15.55
C GLU A 17 5.44 0.20 -15.33
N GLY A 18 5.95 -0.47 -14.29
CA GLY A 18 5.59 -1.84 -13.95
C GLY A 18 4.11 -1.99 -13.61
N VAL A 19 3.59 -1.12 -12.74
CA VAL A 19 2.16 -1.09 -12.36
C VAL A 19 1.28 -0.85 -13.58
N LEU A 20 1.63 0.14 -14.43
CA LEU A 20 0.87 0.40 -15.65
C LEU A 20 0.86 -0.80 -16.60
N ALA A 21 1.97 -1.51 -16.75
CA ALA A 21 2.05 -2.70 -17.60
C ALA A 21 1.14 -3.83 -17.08
N ILE A 22 1.10 -4.05 -15.76
CA ILE A 22 0.22 -5.04 -15.12
C ILE A 22 -1.24 -4.68 -15.34
N VAL A 23 -1.63 -3.45 -15.01
CA VAL A 23 -3.02 -2.98 -15.15
C VAL A 23 -3.49 -3.05 -16.60
N ASN A 24 -2.66 -2.63 -17.57
CA ASN A 24 -3.02 -2.67 -18.98
C ASN A 24 -3.21 -4.11 -19.49
N ALA A 25 -2.34 -5.05 -19.09
CA ALA A 25 -2.46 -6.45 -19.48
C ALA A 25 -3.71 -7.09 -18.86
N SER A 26 -3.98 -6.84 -17.57
CA SER A 26 -5.19 -7.29 -16.87
C SER A 26 -6.46 -6.76 -17.54
N GLN A 27 -6.51 -5.46 -17.89
CA GLN A 27 -7.64 -4.86 -18.59
C GLN A 27 -7.85 -5.43 -20.00
N ALA A 28 -6.79 -5.93 -20.65
CA ALA A 28 -6.87 -6.62 -21.94
C ALA A 28 -7.28 -8.10 -21.83
N GLY A 29 -7.42 -8.63 -20.61
CA GLY A 29 -7.68 -10.06 -20.36
C GLY A 29 -6.48 -10.96 -20.67
N ASP A 30 -5.26 -10.40 -20.71
CA ASP A 30 -4.03 -11.16 -20.92
C ASP A 30 -3.38 -11.51 -19.57
N ASP A 31 -3.95 -12.53 -18.91
CA ASP A 31 -3.51 -12.98 -17.59
C ASP A 31 -2.05 -13.44 -17.57
N VAL A 32 -1.58 -14.03 -18.69
CA VAL A 32 -0.19 -14.50 -18.81
C VAL A 32 0.77 -13.31 -18.83
N LEU A 33 0.46 -12.28 -19.62
CA LEU A 33 1.26 -11.08 -19.69
C LEU A 33 1.21 -10.29 -18.37
N SER A 34 0.03 -10.19 -17.75
CA SER A 34 -0.15 -9.58 -16.42
C SER A 34 0.73 -10.26 -15.38
N ALA A 35 0.66 -11.60 -15.28
CA ALA A 35 1.48 -12.37 -14.36
C ALA A 35 2.99 -12.25 -14.63
N SER A 36 3.38 -12.15 -15.92
CA SER A 36 4.77 -11.89 -16.29
C SER A 36 5.25 -10.50 -15.82
N HIS A 37 4.45 -9.45 -16.02
CA HIS A 37 4.78 -8.10 -15.55
C HIS A 37 4.81 -8.02 -14.03
N TYR A 38 3.88 -8.70 -13.36
CA TYR A 38 3.85 -8.84 -11.90
C TYR A 38 5.15 -9.45 -11.38
N GLY A 39 5.57 -10.59 -11.93
CA GLY A 39 6.81 -11.25 -11.54
C GLY A 39 8.04 -10.36 -11.72
N GLN A 40 8.10 -9.60 -12.83
CA GLN A 40 9.21 -8.66 -13.09
C GLN A 40 9.22 -7.49 -12.09
N LEU A 41 8.07 -6.91 -11.77
CA LEU A 41 7.98 -5.84 -10.79
C LEU A 41 8.34 -6.35 -9.38
N ARG A 42 7.83 -7.52 -8.99
CA ARG A 42 8.16 -8.15 -7.72
C ARG A 42 9.66 -8.43 -7.59
N GLU A 43 10.28 -9.00 -8.61
CA GLU A 43 11.73 -9.24 -8.62
C GLU A 43 12.52 -7.94 -8.48
N PHE A 44 12.10 -6.89 -9.19
CA PHE A 44 12.69 -5.56 -9.04
C PHE A 44 12.58 -5.05 -7.59
N CYS A 45 11.42 -5.20 -6.97
CA CYS A 45 11.19 -4.82 -5.58
C CYS A 45 12.15 -5.55 -4.62
N GLU A 46 12.27 -6.86 -4.78
CA GLU A 46 13.16 -7.71 -3.99
C GLU A 46 14.63 -7.28 -4.17
N GLN A 47 15.07 -7.03 -5.40
CA GLN A 47 16.43 -6.59 -5.72
C GLN A 47 16.76 -5.21 -5.11
N GLN A 48 15.86 -4.23 -5.21
CA GLN A 48 16.10 -2.90 -4.64
C GLN A 48 16.12 -2.94 -3.10
N THR A 49 15.23 -3.70 -2.48
CA THR A 49 15.26 -3.91 -1.03
C THR A 49 16.56 -4.57 -0.59
N ALA A 50 17.02 -5.62 -1.27
CA ALA A 50 18.29 -6.27 -0.97
C ALA A 50 19.50 -5.35 -1.17
N ALA A 51 19.42 -4.40 -2.11
CA ALA A 51 20.44 -3.38 -2.34
C ALA A 51 20.40 -2.21 -1.35
N GLY A 52 19.51 -2.22 -0.35
CA GLY A 52 19.35 -1.13 0.63
C GLY A 52 18.70 0.13 0.05
N ARG A 53 18.02 0.00 -1.10
CA ARG A 53 17.30 1.08 -1.79
C ARG A 53 15.78 0.93 -1.71
N GLY A 54 15.30 -0.01 -0.91
CA GLY A 54 13.86 -0.27 -0.74
C GLY A 54 13.14 0.94 -0.15
N SER A 55 11.90 1.14 -0.60
CA SER A 55 10.98 2.18 -0.12
C SER A 55 9.61 1.57 0.11
N GLY A 56 8.84 2.13 1.03
CA GLY A 56 7.46 1.71 1.27
C GLY A 56 6.62 1.79 0.00
N PHE A 57 6.73 2.92 -0.72
CA PHE A 57 6.05 3.16 -1.99
C PHE A 57 6.13 1.99 -2.98
N MET A 58 7.30 1.37 -3.10
CA MET A 58 7.53 0.29 -4.05
C MET A 58 6.74 -0.98 -3.70
N TRP A 59 6.66 -1.32 -2.42
CA TRP A 59 5.92 -2.49 -1.94
C TRP A 59 4.42 -2.22 -1.84
N GLU A 60 4.02 -0.98 -1.58
CA GLU A 60 2.63 -0.54 -1.61
C GLU A 60 2.08 -0.62 -3.04
N ALA A 61 2.79 -0.04 -4.01
CA ALA A 61 2.39 -0.09 -5.41
C ALA A 61 2.31 -1.52 -5.97
N LEU A 62 3.18 -2.44 -5.51
CA LEU A 62 3.08 -3.85 -5.85
C LEU A 62 1.84 -4.51 -5.22
N ALA A 63 1.51 -4.16 -3.98
CA ALA A 63 0.33 -4.68 -3.29
C ALA A 63 -0.98 -4.23 -3.97
N ASP A 64 -1.04 -2.98 -4.43
CA ASP A 64 -2.21 -2.41 -5.14
C ASP A 64 -2.61 -3.19 -6.39
N VAL A 65 -1.65 -3.89 -7.01
CA VAL A 65 -1.85 -4.72 -8.21
C VAL A 65 -1.76 -6.23 -7.93
N THR A 66 -1.74 -6.64 -6.66
CA THR A 66 -1.71 -8.05 -6.26
C THR A 66 -3.12 -8.57 -6.02
N ASP A 67 -3.54 -9.58 -6.78
CA ASP A 67 -4.88 -10.19 -6.65
C ASP A 67 -5.00 -11.15 -5.45
N ASP A 68 -3.92 -11.89 -5.13
CA ASP A 68 -3.94 -12.82 -4.01
C ASP A 68 -3.95 -12.06 -2.68
N SER A 69 -4.99 -12.31 -1.88
CA SER A 69 -5.24 -11.57 -0.65
C SER A 69 -4.09 -11.70 0.37
N ILE A 70 -3.48 -12.88 0.48
CA ILE A 70 -2.40 -13.14 1.44
C ILE A 70 -1.11 -12.46 0.98
N GLU A 71 -0.79 -12.59 -0.31
CA GLU A 71 0.39 -11.95 -0.90
C GLU A 71 0.29 -10.43 -0.86
N ARG A 72 -0.90 -9.88 -1.14
CA ARG A 72 -1.19 -8.45 -1.06
C ARG A 72 -0.94 -7.90 0.34
N LEU A 73 -1.49 -8.56 1.37
CA LEU A 73 -1.27 -8.16 2.76
C LEU A 73 0.22 -8.23 3.13
N ALA A 74 0.92 -9.30 2.73
CA ALA A 74 2.36 -9.43 2.97
C ALA A 74 3.17 -8.31 2.29
N CYS A 75 2.74 -7.83 1.12
CA CYS A 75 3.37 -6.69 0.45
C CYS A 75 3.11 -5.38 1.21
N TYR A 76 1.88 -5.12 1.66
CA TYR A 76 1.59 -3.95 2.49
C TYR A 76 2.36 -3.96 3.82
N GLU A 77 2.49 -5.11 4.49
CA GLU A 77 3.29 -5.23 5.71
C GLU A 77 4.77 -4.89 5.48
N ARG A 78 5.34 -5.33 4.35
CA ARG A 78 6.70 -4.94 3.93
C ARG A 78 6.80 -3.45 3.65
N SER A 79 5.81 -2.88 2.97
CA SER A 79 5.73 -1.44 2.73
C SER A 79 5.75 -0.67 4.04
N LEU A 80 4.87 -1.02 4.98
CA LEU A 80 4.76 -0.36 6.28
C LEU A 80 6.09 -0.42 7.05
N ALA A 81 6.74 -1.59 7.09
CA ALA A 81 8.02 -1.75 7.78
C ALA A 81 9.13 -0.86 7.17
N LEU A 82 9.23 -0.80 5.84
CA LEU A 82 10.21 0.04 5.16
C LEU A 82 9.89 1.53 5.32
N ALA A 83 8.62 1.91 5.18
CA ALA A 83 8.18 3.28 5.33
C ALA A 83 8.48 3.82 6.74
N GLN A 84 8.19 3.02 7.78
CA GLN A 84 8.55 3.35 9.15
C GLN A 84 10.07 3.47 9.33
N HIS A 85 10.85 2.53 8.78
CA HIS A 85 12.31 2.57 8.85
C HIS A 85 12.90 3.83 8.20
N ASN A 86 12.37 4.20 7.04
CA ASN A 86 12.82 5.35 6.24
C ASN A 86 12.19 6.68 6.68
N SER A 87 11.27 6.67 7.64
CA SER A 87 10.45 7.85 8.00
C SER A 87 9.66 8.42 6.82
N GLU A 88 9.18 7.55 5.93
CA GLU A 88 8.20 7.85 4.89
C GLU A 88 6.81 8.05 5.50
N PRO A 89 5.90 8.77 4.83
CA PRO A 89 4.49 8.78 5.22
C PRO A 89 3.91 7.35 5.15
N THR A 90 3.08 6.98 6.13
CA THR A 90 2.51 5.62 6.23
C THR A 90 0.98 5.60 6.11
N HIS A 91 0.34 6.74 5.86
CA HIS A 91 -1.12 6.86 6.00
C HIS A 91 -1.88 6.04 4.95
N THR A 92 -1.39 6.03 3.71
CA THR A 92 -1.96 5.24 2.61
C THR A 92 -1.84 3.74 2.85
N VAL A 93 -0.66 3.25 3.26
CA VAL A 93 -0.48 1.81 3.57
C VAL A 93 -1.27 1.39 4.82
N LEU A 94 -1.37 2.25 5.84
CA LEU A 94 -2.21 1.98 7.01
C LEU A 94 -3.69 1.90 6.63
N LEU A 95 -4.15 2.79 5.75
CA LEU A 95 -5.50 2.74 5.20
C LEU A 95 -5.73 1.43 4.45
N ALA A 96 -4.82 1.04 3.55
CA ALA A 96 -4.95 -0.17 2.74
C ALA A 96 -5.00 -1.45 3.59
N ILE A 97 -4.15 -1.57 4.61
CA ILE A 97 -4.20 -2.72 5.55
C ILE A 97 -5.50 -2.67 6.37
N GLY A 98 -5.88 -1.49 6.86
CA GLY A 98 -7.12 -1.31 7.63
C GLY A 98 -8.36 -1.72 6.82
N GLN A 99 -8.43 -1.27 5.56
CA GLN A 99 -9.49 -1.64 4.63
C GLN A 99 -9.52 -3.14 4.37
N HIS A 100 -8.36 -3.77 4.17
CA HIS A 100 -8.27 -5.21 3.98
C HIS A 100 -8.88 -6.00 5.15
N HIS A 101 -8.58 -5.61 6.39
CA HIS A 101 -9.21 -6.22 7.57
C HIS A 101 -10.71 -5.91 7.65
N ALA A 102 -11.13 -4.68 7.33
CA ALA A 102 -12.54 -4.29 7.33
C ALA A 102 -13.37 -5.11 6.33
N GLU A 103 -12.85 -5.34 5.12
CA GLU A 103 -13.47 -6.18 4.09
C GLU A 103 -13.63 -7.64 4.55
N ALA A 104 -12.71 -8.13 5.39
CA ALA A 104 -12.79 -9.45 6.02
C ALA A 104 -13.71 -9.47 7.27
N GLY A 105 -14.28 -8.33 7.67
CA GLY A 105 -15.08 -8.18 8.90
C GLY A 105 -14.25 -8.18 10.19
N ASP A 106 -12.92 -8.12 10.08
CA ASP A 106 -11.97 -8.13 11.19
C ASP A 106 -11.76 -6.72 11.74
N TRP A 107 -12.83 -6.15 12.29
CA TRP A 107 -12.83 -4.79 12.81
C TRP A 107 -11.87 -4.56 13.98
N LEU A 108 -11.53 -5.64 14.71
CA LEU A 108 -10.55 -5.60 15.79
C LEU A 108 -9.17 -5.13 15.31
N HIS A 109 -8.75 -5.58 14.12
CA HIS A 109 -7.50 -5.15 13.51
C HIS A 109 -7.67 -3.93 12.60
N ALA A 110 -8.83 -3.79 11.94
CA ALA A 110 -9.09 -2.68 11.03
C ALA A 110 -9.13 -1.31 11.74
N GLU A 111 -9.92 -1.19 12.80
CA GLU A 111 -10.19 0.09 13.48
C GLU A 111 -8.91 0.85 13.91
N PRO A 112 -7.96 0.24 14.65
CA PRO A 112 -6.76 0.98 15.07
C PRO A 112 -5.90 1.44 13.89
N LEU A 113 -5.85 0.68 12.79
CA LEU A 113 -5.13 1.05 11.58
C LEU A 113 -5.78 2.24 10.88
N LEU A 114 -7.12 2.22 10.73
CA LEU A 114 -7.89 3.30 10.11
C LEU A 114 -7.81 4.60 10.92
N ILE A 115 -7.82 4.51 12.26
CA ILE A 115 -7.59 5.67 13.14
C ILE A 115 -6.20 6.26 12.89
N ALA A 116 -5.16 5.42 12.86
CA ALA A 116 -3.79 5.86 12.65
C ALA A 116 -3.59 6.47 11.25
N ALA A 117 -4.15 5.84 10.22
CA ALA A 117 -4.16 6.34 8.84
C ALA A 117 -4.76 7.74 8.78
N ARG A 118 -5.96 7.92 9.36
CA ARG A 118 -6.65 9.21 9.37
C ARG A 118 -5.87 10.30 10.10
N GLN A 119 -5.36 10.00 11.29
CA GLN A 119 -4.58 10.97 12.09
C GLN A 119 -3.35 11.45 11.33
N GLN A 120 -2.66 10.54 10.65
CA GLN A 120 -1.49 10.87 9.87
C GLN A 120 -1.88 11.61 8.58
N ALA A 121 -2.93 11.20 7.87
CA ALA A 121 -3.43 11.90 6.69
C ALA A 121 -3.74 13.38 6.99
N ILE A 122 -4.42 13.67 8.10
CA ILE A 122 -4.67 15.04 8.59
C ILE A 122 -3.35 15.82 8.79
N ALA A 123 -2.36 15.19 9.42
CA ALA A 123 -1.07 15.83 9.67
C ALA A 123 -0.27 16.13 8.38
N PHE A 124 -0.50 15.36 7.32
CA PHE A 124 0.13 15.52 6.02
C PHE A 124 -0.71 16.35 5.03
N GLY A 125 -1.97 16.65 5.35
CA GLY A 125 -2.89 17.35 4.47
C GLY A 125 -3.41 16.48 3.31
N ASP A 126 -3.36 15.16 3.45
CA ASP A 126 -3.97 14.22 2.50
C ASP A 126 -5.46 14.07 2.82
N VAL A 127 -6.27 14.87 2.13
CA VAL A 127 -7.73 14.90 2.31
C VAL A 127 -8.43 13.66 1.79
N ASP A 128 -7.82 12.95 0.84
CA ASP A 128 -8.41 11.76 0.22
C ASP A 128 -8.32 10.59 1.20
N THR A 129 -7.11 10.30 1.71
CA THR A 129 -6.90 9.29 2.76
C THR A 129 -7.68 9.63 4.03
N GLU A 130 -7.76 10.91 4.42
CA GLU A 130 -8.57 11.32 5.57
C GLU A 130 -10.05 10.94 5.38
N GLY A 131 -10.63 11.31 4.23
CA GLY A 131 -12.04 11.10 3.93
C GLY A 131 -12.40 9.61 3.83
N GLU A 132 -11.53 8.82 3.21
CA GLU A 132 -11.72 7.37 3.08
C GLU A 132 -11.65 6.66 4.43
N ALA A 133 -10.61 6.95 5.23
CA ALA A 133 -10.48 6.39 6.57
C ALA A 133 -11.67 6.80 7.46
N ALA A 134 -12.13 8.06 7.38
CA ALA A 134 -13.30 8.51 8.12
C ALA A 134 -14.57 7.74 7.70
N SER A 135 -14.74 7.46 6.41
CA SER A 135 -15.90 6.74 5.88
C SER A 135 -15.92 5.27 6.30
N LEU A 136 -14.77 4.62 6.34
CA LEU A 136 -14.64 3.24 6.83
C LEU A 136 -14.89 3.17 8.35
N LEU A 137 -14.41 4.16 9.12
CA LEU A 137 -14.62 4.20 10.58
C LEU A 137 -16.10 4.34 10.98
N LEU A 138 -16.97 4.88 10.12
CA LEU A 138 -18.41 4.91 10.36
C LEU A 138 -19.08 3.52 10.28
N GLN A 139 -18.38 2.53 9.74
CA GLN A 139 -18.88 1.16 9.58
C GLN A 139 -18.45 0.23 10.71
N VAL A 140 -17.61 0.70 11.64
CA VAL A 140 -17.19 -0.08 12.81
C VAL A 140 -18.44 -0.48 13.60
N PRO A 141 -18.67 -1.79 13.83
CA PRO A 141 -19.83 -2.26 14.57
C PRO A 141 -19.85 -1.65 15.98
N THR A 142 -20.96 -1.06 16.37
CA THR A 142 -21.17 -0.71 17.78
C THR A 142 -21.37 -2.02 18.55
N ASN A 143 -20.56 -2.24 19.57
CA ASN A 143 -20.85 -3.28 20.57
C ASN A 143 -22.07 -2.82 21.37
N ASP A 144 -23.26 -2.97 20.80
CA ASP A 144 -24.50 -2.90 21.55
C ASP A 144 -24.56 -4.16 22.42
N ALA A 145 -24.33 -3.95 23.71
CA ALA A 145 -24.32 -4.96 24.77
C ALA A 145 -25.72 -5.54 25.05
#